data_AF-X1HNK6-F1
#
_entry.id   AF-X1HNK6-F1
#
_cell.length_a   1.000
_cell.length_b   1.000
_cell.length_c   1.000
_cell.angle_alpha   90.00
_cell.angle_beta   90.00
_cell.angle_gamma   90.00
#
_symmetry.space_group_name_H-M   'P 1'
#
loop_
_entity.id
_entity.type
_entity.pdbx_description
1 polymer ?
#
loop_
_entity_poly.entity_id
_entity_poly.type
_entity_poly.pdbx_seq_one_letter_code
_entity_poly.pdbx_strand_id
1 'polypeptide(L)'
;PWGWEALYSLGIDKVIADLYFTLPFDLGIIEARQKFIGQEDPTQGWVEECGNVFVGEPYEVDREASKILGLKTDYLDLIKEARVGLES
;
A
#
# COMPACT_ATOMS: atom_id res chain seq x y z
N PRO A 1 12.13 -8.19 -18.19
CA PRO A 1 11.06 -8.60 -17.25
C PRO A 1 11.56 -9.10 -15.87
N TRP A 2 12.76 -8.69 -15.41
CA TRP A 2 13.49 -9.36 -14.31
C TRP A 2 13.54 -8.61 -12.97
N GLY A 3 12.83 -7.48 -12.85
CA GLY A 3 12.91 -6.65 -11.63
C GLY A 3 12.09 -7.20 -10.47
N TRP A 4 10.86 -7.65 -10.73
CA TRP A 4 9.90 -8.01 -9.68
C TRP A 4 10.34 -9.20 -8.82
N GLU A 5 10.88 -10.25 -9.44
CA GLU A 5 11.35 -11.44 -8.70
C GLU A 5 12.47 -11.11 -7.71
N ALA A 6 13.36 -10.18 -8.06
CA ALA A 6 14.40 -9.69 -7.16
C ALA A 6 13.80 -8.89 -5.99
N LEU A 7 12.81 -8.04 -6.25
CA LEU A 7 12.11 -7.28 -5.20
C LEU A 7 11.37 -8.22 -4.22
N TYR A 8 10.71 -9.26 -4.74
CA TYR A 8 10.07 -10.28 -3.90
C TYR A 8 11.10 -11.07 -3.08
N SER A 9 12.23 -11.45 -3.69
CA SER A 9 13.31 -12.19 -3.01
C SER A 9 13.95 -11.38 -1.87
N LEU A 10 13.98 -10.04 -2.00
CA LEU A 10 14.44 -9.12 -0.95
C LEU A 10 13.39 -8.82 0.13
N GLY A 11 12.16 -9.31 -0.05
CA GLY A 11 11.01 -8.98 0.78
C GLY A 11 10.38 -7.67 0.32
N ILE A 12 9.32 -7.78 -0.49
CA ILE A 12 8.68 -6.62 -1.12
C ILE A 12 8.26 -5.55 -0.11
N ASP A 13 7.78 -5.94 1.07
CA ASP A 13 7.39 -5.01 2.12
C ASP A 13 8.57 -4.20 2.68
N LYS A 14 9.74 -4.83 2.81
CA LYS A 14 10.97 -4.14 3.24
C LYS A 14 11.43 -3.14 2.20
N VAL A 15 11.36 -3.52 0.92
CA VAL A 15 11.74 -2.62 -0.17
C VAL A 15 10.80 -1.42 -0.25
N ILE A 16 9.49 -1.64 -0.15
CA ILE A 16 8.51 -0.54 -0.14
C ILE A 16 8.74 0.39 1.05
N ALA A 17 8.95 -0.16 2.25
CA ALA A 17 9.25 0.65 3.43
C ALA A 17 10.54 1.48 3.27
N ASP A 18 11.60 0.92 2.70
CA ASP A 18 12.86 1.62 2.43
C ASP A 18 12.68 2.76 1.40
N LEU A 19 11.89 2.53 0.35
CA LEU A 19 11.56 3.56 -0.64
C LEU A 19 10.82 4.74 -0.02
N TYR A 20 9.96 4.49 0.97
CA TYR A 20 9.23 5.52 1.72
C TYR A 20 10.16 6.51 2.44
N PHE A 21 11.31 6.04 2.92
CA PHE A 21 12.31 6.89 3.59
C PHE A 21 13.34 7.48 2.64
N THR A 22 13.57 6.84 1.50
CA THR A 22 14.63 7.23 0.54
C THR A 22 14.15 8.24 -0.48
N LEU A 23 12.89 8.15 -0.90
CA LEU A 23 12.32 9.00 -1.93
C LEU A 23 11.61 10.21 -1.30
N PRO A 24 11.72 11.40 -1.90
CA PRO A 24 11.16 12.64 -1.36
C PRO A 24 9.65 12.73 -1.65
N PHE A 25 8.87 11.73 -1.24
CA PHE A 25 7.42 11.77 -1.38
C PHE A 25 6.82 12.74 -0.37
N ASP A 26 6.08 13.72 -0.86
CA ASP A 26 5.41 14.75 -0.05
C ASP A 26 3.88 14.68 -0.13
N LEU A 27 3.33 13.98 -1.13
CA LEU A 27 1.90 13.84 -1.35
C LEU A 27 1.52 12.46 -1.91
N GLY A 28 0.59 11.78 -1.23
CA GLY A 28 -0.08 10.58 -1.72
C GLY A 28 -1.46 10.90 -2.28
N ILE A 29 -1.82 10.26 -3.41
CA ILE A 29 -3.15 10.38 -4.03
C ILE A 29 -3.62 9.00 -4.47
N ILE A 30 -4.78 8.55 -3.98
CA ILE A 30 -5.47 7.34 -4.45
C ILE A 30 -6.88 7.74 -4.91
N GLU A 31 -7.15 7.57 -6.20
CA GLU A 31 -8.50 7.69 -6.75
C GLU A 31 -9.13 6.29 -6.89
N ALA A 32 -9.87 5.86 -5.86
CA ALA A 32 -10.50 4.55 -5.80
C ALA A 32 -11.97 4.63 -6.22
N ARG A 33 -12.22 4.68 -7.52
CA ARG A 33 -13.59 4.67 -8.06
C ARG A 33 -14.27 3.32 -7.83
N GLN A 34 -13.53 2.23 -8.04
CA GLN A 34 -14.04 0.86 -8.06
C GLN A 34 -13.06 -0.08 -7.35
N LYS A 35 -13.59 -1.08 -6.65
CA LYS A 35 -12.80 -2.25 -6.19
C LYS A 35 -13.30 -3.52 -6.88
N PHE A 36 -12.37 -4.41 -7.22
CA PHE A 36 -12.68 -5.72 -7.77
C PHE A 36 -12.54 -6.78 -6.67
N ILE A 37 -13.60 -7.54 -6.44
CA ILE A 37 -13.60 -8.66 -5.50
C ILE A 37 -13.49 -9.95 -6.31
N GLY A 38 -12.31 -10.57 -6.25
CA GLY A 38 -12.05 -11.87 -6.88
C GLY A 38 -12.68 -13.03 -6.11
N GLN A 39 -12.97 -14.10 -6.82
CA GLN A 39 -13.42 -15.38 -6.23
C GLN A 39 -12.27 -16.41 -6.23
N GLU A 40 -12.55 -17.63 -5.77
CA GLU A 40 -11.57 -18.73 -5.85
C GLU A 40 -11.10 -18.99 -7.29
N ASP A 41 -12.01 -18.82 -8.26
CA ASP A 41 -11.64 -18.75 -9.68
C ASP A 41 -11.09 -17.34 -9.97
N PRO A 42 -9.80 -17.19 -10.32
CA PRO A 42 -9.18 -15.89 -10.58
C PRO A 42 -9.72 -15.20 -11.84
N THR A 43 -10.50 -15.90 -12.66
CA THR A 43 -11.18 -15.32 -13.84
C THR A 43 -12.56 -14.75 -13.50
N GLN A 44 -13.06 -14.96 -12.28
CA GLN A 44 -14.40 -14.55 -11.84
C GLN A 44 -14.32 -13.52 -10.71
N GLY A 45 -15.32 -12.65 -10.65
CA GLY A 45 -15.45 -11.63 -9.62
C GLY A 45 -16.50 -10.59 -9.95
N TRP A 46 -16.65 -9.61 -9.07
CA TRP A 46 -17.53 -8.46 -9.32
C TRP A 46 -16.84 -7.16 -8.95
N VAL A 47 -17.38 -6.08 -9.49
CA VAL A 47 -16.95 -4.71 -9.20
C VAL A 47 -17.93 -4.08 -8.22
N GLU A 48 -17.40 -3.43 -7.20
CA GLU A 48 -18.16 -2.54 -6.32
C GLU A 48 -17.68 -1.11 -6.50
N GLU A 49 -18.62 -0.17 -6.64
CA GLU A 49 -18.33 1.26 -6.63
C GLU A 49 -17.90 1.67 -5.21
N CYS A 50 -16.73 2.30 -5.10
CA CYS A 50 -16.20 2.83 -3.84
C CYS A 50 -16.30 4.35 -3.77
N GLY A 51 -16.10 5.05 -4.90
CA GLY A 51 -16.23 6.50 -4.99
C GLY A 51 -15.30 7.30 -4.06
N ASN A 52 -14.20 6.71 -3.59
CA ASN A 52 -13.32 7.32 -2.60
C ASN A 52 -12.12 7.99 -3.27
N VAL A 53 -11.74 9.18 -2.78
CA VAL A 53 -10.50 9.86 -3.14
C VAL A 53 -9.72 10.15 -1.87
N PHE A 54 -8.49 9.63 -1.81
CA PHE A 54 -7.57 9.85 -0.70
C PHE A 54 -6.48 10.82 -1.14
N VAL A 55 -6.25 11.88 -0.37
CA VAL A 55 -5.22 12.89 -0.63
C VAL A 55 -4.62 13.29 0.71
N GLY A 56 -3.30 13.25 0.83
CA GLY A 56 -2.62 13.61 2.07
C GLY A 56 -1.17 13.15 2.13
N GLU A 57 -0.62 13.04 3.33
CA GLU A 57 0.71 12.45 3.54
C GLU A 57 0.69 10.99 3.05
N PRO A 58 1.68 10.55 2.24
CA PRO A 58 1.71 9.22 1.65
C PRO A 58 1.33 8.08 2.62
N TYR A 59 1.94 8.04 3.81
CA TYR A 59 1.70 6.94 4.75
C TYR A 59 0.26 6.90 5.26
N GLU A 60 -0.35 8.06 5.54
CA GLU A 60 -1.75 8.12 5.98
C GLU A 60 -2.72 7.76 4.85
N VAL A 61 -2.40 8.11 3.61
CA VAL A 61 -3.19 7.75 2.43
C VAL A 61 -3.24 6.24 2.26
N ASP A 62 -2.09 5.57 2.28
CA ASP A 62 -2.00 4.12 2.15
C ASP A 62 -2.68 3.42 3.35
N ARG A 63 -2.46 3.93 4.57
CA ARG A 63 -3.05 3.38 5.80
C ARG A 63 -4.57 3.43 5.81
N GLU A 64 -5.18 4.57 5.47
CA GLU A 64 -6.64 4.68 5.44
C GLU A 64 -7.25 3.87 4.28
N ALA A 65 -6.58 3.82 3.12
CA ALA A 65 -7.02 2.98 2.00
C ALA A 65 -7.01 1.48 2.37
N SER A 66 -5.92 0.98 2.95
CA SER A 66 -5.80 -0.42 3.40
C SER A 66 -6.85 -0.76 4.46
N LYS A 67 -7.10 0.14 5.41
CA LYS A 67 -8.11 -0.05 6.45
C LYS A 67 -9.52 -0.15 5.88
N ILE A 68 -9.88 0.70 4.91
CA ILE A 68 -11.21 0.68 4.26
C ILE A 68 -11.40 -0.61 3.45
N LEU A 69 -10.35 -1.09 2.80
CA LEU A 69 -10.40 -2.33 2.03
C LEU A 69 -10.22 -3.58 2.90
N GLY A 70 -9.94 -3.44 4.19
CA GLY A 70 -9.67 -4.56 5.10
C GLY A 70 -8.41 -5.35 4.72
N LEU A 71 -7.46 -4.71 4.03
CA LEU A 71 -6.23 -5.33 3.57
C LEU A 71 -5.17 -5.27 4.66
N LYS A 72 -4.50 -6.40 4.89
CA LYS A 72 -3.26 -6.42 5.65
C LYS A 72 -2.13 -5.88 4.78
N THR A 73 -1.34 -4.96 5.32
CA THR A 73 -0.31 -4.25 4.55
C THR A 73 0.95 -4.13 5.40
N ASP A 74 1.82 -5.14 5.29
CA ASP A 74 2.92 -5.35 6.23
C ASP A 74 4.00 -4.25 6.14
N TYR A 75 4.19 -3.61 4.98
CA TYR A 75 5.11 -2.47 4.87
C TYR A 75 4.68 -1.25 5.70
N LEU A 76 3.38 -1.02 5.92
CA LEU A 76 2.90 0.08 6.75
C LEU A 76 3.25 -0.14 8.23
N ASP A 77 3.19 -1.38 8.69
CA ASP A 77 3.61 -1.73 10.05
C ASP A 77 5.12 -1.48 10.23
N LEU A 78 5.94 -1.85 9.24
CA LEU A 78 7.39 -1.57 9.23
C LEU A 78 7.70 -0.07 9.28
N ILE A 79 7.00 0.75 8.49
CA ILE A 79 7.18 2.21 8.49
C ILE A 79 6.79 2.79 9.84
N LYS A 80 5.66 2.34 10.41
CA LYS A 80 5.19 2.80 11.71
C LYS A 80 6.20 2.50 12.82
N GLU A 81 6.72 1.27 12.87
CA GLU A 81 7.75 0.86 13.82
C GLU A 81 9.02 1.71 13.68
N ALA A 82 9.47 1.95 12.44
CA ALA A 82 10.64 2.77 12.15
C ALA A 82 10.46 4.24 12.57
N ARG A 83 9.27 4.85 12.33
CA ARG A 83 8.97 6.23 12.75
C ARG A 83 9.07 6.39 14.27
N VAL A 84 8.56 5.43 15.05
CA VAL A 84 8.68 5.45 16.52
C VAL A 84 10.15 5.42 16.96
N GLY A 85 10.98 4.63 16.29
CA GLY A 85 12.42 4.54 16.58
C GLY A 85 13.23 5.79 16.22
N LEU A 86 12.77 6.60 15.26
CA LEU A 86 13.43 7.83 14.81
C LEU A 86 13.06 9.07 15.65
N GLU A 87 11.91 9.04 16.33
CA GLU A 87 11.45 10.10 17.24
C GLU A 87 11.96 9.95 18.68
N SER A 88 12.85 8.98 18.93
CA SER A 88 13.43 8.62 20.24
C SER A 88 14.76 9.31 20.55
#